data_AF-A0A377JMM2-F1
#
_entry.id   AF-A0A377JMM2-F1
#
_cell.length_a   1.000
_cell.length_b   1.000
_cell.length_c   1.000
_cell.angle_alpha   90.00
_cell.angle_beta   90.00
_cell.angle_gamma   90.00
#
_symmetry.space_group_name_H-M   'P 1'
#
loop_
_entity.id
_entity.type
_entity.pdbx_description
1 polymer ?
#
loop_
_entity_poly.entity_id
_entity_poly.type
_entity_poly.pdbx_seq_one_letter_code
_entity_poly.pdbx_strand_id
1 'polypeptide(L)'
;MQTKFNLYPKEQLPENFKFPQSYIDLSSNMEKINELEYFPWWFENHRDSIIQHSAILEEITGVPNLISFARNGDLAACFDLTDYSGNPWVYVYDLGTNDPPYEKDSFDEWLSEEIKAVKDG
;
A
#
# COMPACT_ATOMS: atom_id res chain seq x y z
N MET A 1 -15.77 -8.45 -2.93
CA MET A 1 -14.80 -8.79 -1.87
C MET A 1 -13.57 -9.39 -2.51
N GLN A 2 -12.39 -8.88 -2.16
CA GLN A 2 -11.12 -9.32 -2.74
C GLN A 2 -10.60 -10.53 -1.97
N THR A 3 -10.24 -11.62 -2.64
CA THR A 3 -9.73 -12.84 -1.98
C THR A 3 -8.21 -12.96 -2.04
N LYS A 4 -7.58 -12.25 -2.98
CA LYS A 4 -6.13 -12.16 -3.16
C LYS A 4 -5.76 -10.93 -4.01
N PHE A 5 -4.48 -10.58 -4.00
CA PHE A 5 -3.89 -9.63 -4.93
C PHE A 5 -2.49 -10.06 -5.35
N ASN A 6 -2.09 -9.63 -6.54
CA ASN A 6 -0.78 -9.96 -7.09
C ASN A 6 0.24 -8.86 -6.74
N LEU A 7 1.35 -9.25 -6.12
CA LEU A 7 2.49 -8.39 -5.84
C LEU A 7 3.33 -8.14 -7.09
N TYR A 8 4.06 -7.03 -7.11
CA TYR A 8 5.09 -6.83 -8.13
C TYR A 8 6.14 -7.96 -8.06
N PRO A 9 6.52 -8.52 -9.23
CA PRO A 9 7.52 -9.59 -9.28
C PRO A 9 8.89 -9.03 -8.89
N LYS A 10 9.73 -9.88 -8.28
CA LYS A 10 11.04 -9.48 -7.75
C LYS A 10 11.93 -8.81 -8.79
N GLU A 11 11.81 -9.22 -10.05
CA GLU A 11 12.59 -8.69 -11.18
C GLU A 11 12.27 -7.24 -11.52
N GLN A 12 11.10 -6.73 -11.08
CA GLN A 12 10.74 -5.33 -11.22
C GLN A 12 11.11 -4.51 -9.99
N LEU A 13 11.24 -5.14 -8.82
CA LEU A 13 11.58 -4.45 -7.59
C LEU A 13 13.04 -3.96 -7.62
N PRO A 14 13.37 -2.84 -6.95
CA PRO A 14 14.75 -2.49 -6.67
C PRO A 14 15.49 -3.64 -5.96
N GLU A 15 16.78 -3.83 -6.27
CA GLU A 15 17.55 -5.02 -5.88
C GLU A 15 17.49 -5.37 -4.38
N ASN A 16 17.41 -4.36 -3.52
CA ASN A 16 17.39 -4.52 -2.06
C ASN A 16 16.02 -4.27 -1.43
N PHE A 17 15.02 -3.86 -2.20
CA PHE A 17 13.68 -3.62 -1.68
C PHE A 17 12.98 -4.95 -1.37
N LYS A 18 12.26 -4.97 -0.25
CA LYS A 18 11.45 -6.11 0.17
C LYS A 18 10.14 -5.60 0.73
N PHE A 19 9.05 -6.20 0.29
CA PHE A 19 7.76 -6.01 0.93
C PHE A 19 7.79 -6.53 2.38
N PRO A 20 7.01 -5.93 3.30
CA PRO A 20 6.73 -6.52 4.60
C PRO A 20 6.20 -7.94 4.47
N GLN A 21 6.63 -8.86 5.34
CA GLN A 21 6.20 -10.25 5.28
C GLN A 21 4.67 -10.39 5.44
N SER A 22 4.07 -9.62 6.33
CA SER A 22 2.61 -9.61 6.54
C SER A 22 1.82 -9.11 5.32
N TYR A 23 2.38 -8.19 4.53
CA TYR A 23 1.79 -7.78 3.25
C TYR A 23 1.85 -8.90 2.22
N ILE A 24 2.96 -9.67 2.18
CA ILE A 24 3.10 -10.85 1.33
C ILE A 24 2.09 -11.94 1.73
N ASP A 25 1.98 -12.22 3.03
CA ASP A 25 1.05 -13.22 3.55
C ASP A 25 -0.40 -12.83 3.22
N LEU A 26 -0.76 -11.55 3.39
CA LEU A 26 -2.07 -11.02 3.07
C LEU A 26 -2.40 -11.12 1.57
N SER A 27 -1.40 -10.95 0.70
CA SER A 27 -1.59 -11.04 -0.77
C SER A 27 -2.15 -12.39 -1.20
N SER A 28 -1.85 -13.44 -0.43
CA SER A 28 -2.24 -14.82 -0.70
C SER A 28 -3.45 -15.27 0.11
N ASN A 29 -3.71 -14.65 1.27
CA ASN A 29 -4.88 -14.94 2.10
C ASN A 29 -5.48 -13.66 2.73
N MET A 30 -6.62 -13.22 2.20
CA MET A 30 -7.36 -12.06 2.70
C MET A 30 -8.50 -12.41 3.67
N GLU A 31 -8.59 -13.64 4.19
CA GLU A 31 -9.66 -14.08 5.10
C GLU A 31 -9.89 -13.10 6.26
N LYS A 32 -8.82 -12.63 6.92
CA LYS A 32 -8.91 -11.67 8.03
C LYS A 32 -9.60 -10.35 7.65
N ILE A 33 -9.37 -9.87 6.43
CA ILE A 33 -10.03 -8.65 5.91
C ILE A 33 -11.45 -8.98 5.51
N ASN A 34 -11.68 -10.18 4.99
CA ASN A 34 -12.96 -10.66 4.54
C ASN A 34 -13.93 -11.04 5.66
N GLU A 35 -13.46 -11.10 6.91
CA GLU A 35 -14.29 -11.16 8.11
C GLU A 35 -15.01 -9.83 8.41
N LEU A 36 -14.52 -8.71 7.87
CA LEU A 36 -15.16 -7.41 7.99
C LEU A 36 -16.29 -7.32 6.95
N GLU A 37 -17.47 -6.85 7.37
CA GLU A 37 -18.61 -6.67 6.46
C GLU A 37 -18.27 -5.69 5.33
N TYR A 38 -17.52 -4.64 5.66
CA TYR A 38 -16.99 -3.68 4.70
C TYR A 38 -15.59 -3.22 5.12
N PHE A 39 -14.62 -3.39 4.22
CA PHE A 39 -13.28 -2.81 4.37
C PHE A 39 -13.07 -1.81 3.21
N PRO A 40 -12.78 -0.52 3.48
CA PRO A 40 -12.82 0.52 2.46
C PRO A 40 -11.61 0.48 1.51
N TRP A 41 -10.50 -0.12 1.96
CA TRP A 41 -9.28 -0.19 1.18
C TRP A 41 -9.30 -1.36 0.20
N TRP A 42 -9.02 -1.06 -1.06
CA TRP A 42 -8.79 -2.02 -2.13
C TRP A 42 -7.30 -2.23 -2.34
N PHE A 43 -6.79 -3.46 -2.18
CA PHE A 43 -5.39 -3.75 -2.40
C PHE A 43 -5.08 -3.84 -3.89
N GLU A 44 -4.01 -3.17 -4.30
CA GLU A 44 -3.65 -3.10 -5.71
C GLU A 44 -3.11 -4.43 -6.23
N ASN A 45 -3.51 -4.79 -7.44
CA ASN A 45 -2.82 -5.82 -8.21
C ASN A 45 -1.76 -5.13 -9.04
N HIS A 46 -0.55 -5.66 -9.09
CA HIS A 46 0.40 -5.23 -10.11
C HIS A 46 -0.25 -5.43 -11.49
N ARG A 47 -0.20 -4.39 -12.33
CA ARG A 47 -0.76 -4.39 -13.70
C ARG A 47 0.25 -3.84 -14.68
N ASP A 48 0.80 -2.68 -14.34
CA ASP A 48 1.75 -1.95 -15.18
C ASP A 48 3.17 -2.01 -14.63
N SER A 49 4.12 -1.43 -15.35
CA SER A 49 5.50 -1.29 -14.88
C SER A 49 5.54 -0.52 -13.56
N ILE A 50 6.27 -1.05 -12.58
CA ILE A 50 6.52 -0.35 -11.30
C ILE A 50 7.12 1.04 -11.50
N ILE A 51 7.96 1.20 -12.54
CA ILE A 51 8.60 2.48 -12.89
C ILE A 51 7.54 3.49 -13.36
N GLN A 52 6.59 3.04 -14.19
CA GLN A 52 5.50 3.91 -14.67
C GLN A 52 4.56 4.29 -13.54
N HIS A 53 4.21 3.33 -12.68
CA HIS A 53 3.38 3.59 -11.51
C HIS A 53 4.05 4.62 -10.58
N SER A 54 5.33 4.41 -10.26
CA SER A 54 6.08 5.33 -9.41
C SER A 54 6.18 6.73 -10.01
N ALA A 55 6.40 6.83 -11.33
CA ALA A 55 6.44 8.12 -12.03
C ALA A 55 5.09 8.86 -12.00
N ILE A 56 3.96 8.15 -12.10
CA ILE A 56 2.62 8.76 -11.96
C ILE A 56 2.42 9.31 -10.55
N LEU A 57 2.81 8.54 -9.52
CA LEU A 57 2.71 9.01 -8.14
C LEU A 57 3.63 10.20 -7.88
N GLU A 58 4.83 10.23 -8.46
CA GLU A 58 5.74 11.37 -8.37
C GLU A 58 5.14 12.62 -9.03
N GLU A 59 4.49 12.49 -10.19
CA GLU A 59 3.83 13.63 -10.86
C GLU A 59 2.70 14.23 -10.01
N ILE A 60 1.97 13.40 -9.27
CA ILE A 60 0.84 13.83 -8.45
C ILE A 60 1.30 14.37 -7.08
N THR A 61 2.24 13.67 -6.43
CA THR A 61 2.64 13.95 -5.04
C THR A 61 3.90 14.82 -4.92
N GLY A 62 4.70 14.91 -5.98
CA GLY A 62 6.04 15.51 -5.95
C GLY A 62 7.09 14.66 -5.23
N VAL A 63 6.76 13.42 -4.83
CA VAL A 63 7.64 12.52 -4.07
C VAL A 63 8.06 11.34 -4.95
N PRO A 64 9.37 11.15 -5.20
CA PRO A 64 9.85 10.07 -6.04
C PRO A 64 9.81 8.72 -5.31
N ASN A 65 9.89 7.62 -6.08
CA ASN A 65 10.04 6.25 -5.58
C ASN A 65 8.86 5.72 -4.75
N LEU A 66 7.70 6.38 -4.79
CA LEU A 66 6.50 5.84 -4.17
C LEU A 66 5.89 4.72 -5.01
N ILE A 67 5.25 3.78 -4.32
CA ILE A 67 4.33 2.83 -4.93
C ILE A 67 3.10 2.65 -4.06
N SER A 68 1.90 2.80 -4.61
CA SER A 68 0.67 2.51 -3.87
C SER A 68 0.40 1.01 -3.84
N PHE A 69 0.08 0.51 -2.64
CA PHE A 69 -0.27 -0.88 -2.40
C PHE A 69 -1.76 -1.05 -2.08
N ALA A 70 -2.45 0.02 -1.67
CA ALA A 70 -3.89 0.03 -1.46
C ALA A 70 -4.51 1.40 -1.76
N ARG A 71 -5.79 1.39 -2.15
CA ARG A 71 -6.57 2.57 -2.51
C ARG A 71 -7.88 2.65 -1.72
N ASN A 72 -8.26 3.85 -1.31
CA ASN A 72 -9.58 4.14 -0.76
C ASN A 72 -10.07 5.48 -1.34
N GLY A 73 -10.81 5.42 -2.45
CA GLY A 73 -11.10 6.59 -3.26
C GLY A 73 -9.82 7.28 -3.74
N ASP A 74 -9.68 8.57 -3.44
CA ASP A 74 -8.50 9.36 -3.78
C ASP A 74 -7.30 9.08 -2.87
N LEU A 75 -7.50 8.37 -1.75
CA LEU A 75 -6.41 7.97 -0.86
C LEU A 75 -5.57 6.83 -1.44
N ALA A 76 -4.26 6.96 -1.29
CA ALA A 76 -3.26 6.00 -1.72
C ALA A 76 -2.32 5.68 -0.55
N ALA A 77 -2.35 4.43 -0.07
CA ALA A 77 -1.36 3.95 0.89
C ALA A 77 -0.14 3.43 0.13
N CYS A 78 1.02 3.99 0.44
CA CYS A 78 2.25 3.84 -0.34
C CYS A 78 3.43 3.33 0.49
N PHE A 79 4.31 2.58 -0.17
CA PHE A 79 5.67 2.30 0.28
C PHE A 79 6.67 3.19 -0.45
N ASP A 80 7.79 3.51 0.20
CA ASP A 80 8.97 4.05 -0.45
C ASP A 80 9.87 2.90 -0.95
N LEU A 81 10.08 2.83 -2.26
CA LEU A 81 10.90 1.81 -2.91
C LEU A 81 12.40 1.90 -2.59
N THR A 82 12.84 3.00 -1.98
CA THR A 82 14.22 3.18 -1.50
C THR A 82 14.42 2.74 -0.05
N ASP A 83 13.36 2.35 0.65
CA ASP A 83 13.43 1.77 1.98
C ASP A 83 13.73 0.26 1.89
N TYR A 84 14.98 -0.09 2.24
CA TYR A 84 15.48 -1.47 2.19
C TYR A 84 15.41 -2.20 3.53
N SER A 85 14.69 -1.65 4.53
CA SER A 85 14.57 -2.25 5.86
C SER A 85 13.83 -3.59 5.85
N GLY A 86 12.97 -3.81 4.83
CA GLY A 86 12.02 -4.92 4.78
C GLY A 86 10.78 -4.70 5.65
N ASN A 87 10.67 -3.56 6.32
CA ASN A 87 9.49 -3.10 7.02
C ASN A 87 9.32 -1.58 6.82
N PRO A 88 9.09 -1.15 5.56
CA PRO A 88 8.98 0.27 5.24
C PRO A 88 7.84 0.96 6.00
N TRP A 89 8.04 2.26 6.23
CA TRP A 89 6.95 3.15 6.64
C TRP A 89 5.85 3.15 5.58
N VAL A 90 4.62 3.40 6.02
CA VAL A 90 3.46 3.60 5.16
C VAL A 90 3.14 5.08 5.12
N TYR A 91 3.07 5.62 3.91
CA TYR A 91 2.64 6.99 3.66
C TYR A 91 1.28 6.96 2.98
N VAL A 92 0.30 7.66 3.53
CA VAL A 92 -1.03 7.75 2.92
C VAL A 92 -1.25 9.14 2.37
N TYR A 93 -1.29 9.22 1.04
CA TYR A 93 -1.53 10.46 0.31
C TYR A 93 -2.99 10.56 -0.11
N ASP A 94 -3.57 11.74 0.01
CA ASP A 94 -4.79 12.09 -0.70
C ASP A 94 -4.40 12.64 -2.09
N LEU A 95 -4.65 11.85 -3.14
CA LEU A 95 -4.30 12.25 -4.51
C LEU A 95 -5.22 13.31 -5.11
N GLY A 96 -6.31 13.66 -4.43
CA GLY A 96 -7.23 14.73 -4.82
C GLY A 96 -6.83 16.10 -4.28
N THR A 97 -5.87 16.15 -3.35
CA THR A 97 -5.44 17.37 -2.67
C THR A 97 -3.90 17.45 -2.60
N ASN A 98 -3.39 18.56 -2.04
CA ASN A 98 -1.96 18.75 -1.79
C ASN A 98 -1.64 18.70 -0.29
N ASP A 99 -2.51 18.06 0.50
CA ASP A 99 -2.29 17.92 1.93
C ASP A 99 -1.10 16.99 2.21
N PRO A 100 -0.36 17.23 3.31
CA PRO A 100 0.72 16.33 3.69
C PRO A 100 0.17 14.92 3.94
N PRO A 101 0.93 13.86 3.60
CA PRO A 101 0.51 12.51 3.91
C PRO A 101 0.45 12.31 5.42
N TYR A 102 -0.39 11.37 5.86
CA TYR A 102 -0.20 10.80 7.20
C TYR A 102 0.67 9.55 7.10
N GLU A 103 1.37 9.25 8.20
CA GLU A 103 2.44 8.25 8.23
C GLU A 103 2.17 7.20 9.30
N LYS A 104 2.64 5.98 9.04
CA LYS A 104 2.69 4.87 9.99
C LYS A 104 4.04 4.18 9.91
N ASP A 105 4.53 3.70 11.04
CA ASP A 105 5.87 3.12 11.15
C ASP A 105 5.97 1.79 10.37
N SER A 106 4.84 1.17 10.04
CA SER A 106 4.80 -0.10 9.31
C SER A 106 3.45 -0.40 8.67
N PHE A 107 3.44 -1.37 7.75
CA PHE A 107 2.23 -1.96 7.20
C PHE A 107 1.30 -2.55 8.26
N ASP A 108 1.85 -3.20 9.29
CA ASP A 108 1.06 -3.84 10.34
C ASP A 108 0.35 -2.81 11.22
N GLU A 109 1.03 -1.71 11.54
CA GLU A 109 0.44 -0.61 12.28
C GLU A 109 -0.69 0.04 11.48
N TRP A 110 -0.41 0.40 10.22
CA TRP A 110 -1.43 0.95 9.31
C TRP A 110 -2.65 0.02 9.22
N LEU A 111 -2.45 -1.26 8.92
CA LEU A 111 -3.55 -2.19 8.73
C LEU A 111 -4.37 -2.40 10.01
N SER A 112 -3.70 -2.45 11.17
CA SER A 112 -4.37 -2.57 12.47
C SER A 112 -5.28 -1.37 12.76
N GLU A 113 -4.80 -0.16 12.48
CA GLU A 113 -5.60 1.05 12.65
C GLU A 113 -6.79 1.14 11.70
N GLU A 114 -6.60 0.82 10.42
CA GLU A 114 -7.71 0.82 9.45
C GLU A 114 -8.77 -0.23 9.81
N ILE A 115 -8.37 -1.41 10.29
CA ILE A 115 -9.31 -2.43 10.79
C ILE A 115 -10.04 -1.93 12.04
N LYS A 116 -9.35 -1.23 12.94
CA LYS A 116 -9.95 -0.67 14.15
C LYS A 116 -10.96 0.43 13.82
N ALA A 117 -10.63 1.33 12.90
CA ALA A 117 -11.52 2.38 12.44
C ALA A 117 -12.84 1.84 11.87
N VAL A 118 -12.79 0.70 11.15
CA VAL A 118 -13.97 0.00 10.64
C VAL A 118 -14.82 -0.63 11.76
N LYS A 119 -14.20 -1.09 12.85
CA LYS A 119 -14.91 -1.75 13.96
C LYS A 119 -15.53 -0.75 14.93
N ASP A 120 -14.90 0.41 15.09
CA ASP A 120 -15.29 1.44 16.04
C ASP A 120 -16.25 2.50 15.43
N GLY A 121 -16.33 2.59 14.09
CA GLY A 121 -17.20 3.50 13.34
C GLY A 121 -18.56 2.92 13.00
#